data_AF-A0A5C6KBC4-F1
#
_entry.id   AF-A0A5C6KBC4-F1
#
_cell.length_a   1.000
_cell.length_b   1.000
_cell.length_c   1.000
_cell.angle_alpha   90.00
_cell.angle_beta   90.00
_cell.angle_gamma   90.00
#
_symmetry.space_group_name_H-M   'P 1'
#
loop_
_entity.id
_entity.type
_entity.pdbx_description
1 polymer ?
#
loop_
_entity_poly.entity_id
_entity_poly.type
_entity_poly.pdbx_seq_one_letter_code
_entity_poly.pdbx_strand_id
1 'polypeptide(L)'
;MIMCKIDDFIDVTSRYIAELLDLRADIRPVEKDVLHTFPANITAGYTFCTANLLGHDVVLLYSADSSAYTPGQMRKQKELVERKAQCPVIFVLRTVAAYNVRRLVRHRVNFIIPQKQMFIPDLLIDLKPHKNNIGGGEETQIPAIAQCIILYHLEVKSLEGKGTYDIADLFNVSYANVNRAVRWLKDKEVIALSGGKTKSMIFQFKKRELWDRMLPFLANPIERIVYTDSLPDEVFCISGVNALSEYSMLNKEKNDTYAIAKEEARRLQIRTDKEYGETRIEIWRYNPCFFSKNGIVDKLSLFLAMKDMDDERIQIELETMINNMIW
;
A
#
# COMPACT_ATOMS: atom_id res chain seq x y z
N MET A 1 -8.44 -18.99 25.70
CA MET A 1 -9.01 -18.80 24.35
C MET A 1 -8.01 -18.24 23.31
N ILE A 2 -6.86 -17.68 23.71
CA ILE A 2 -5.80 -17.22 22.79
C ILE A 2 -4.87 -18.35 22.30
N MET A 3 -4.56 -19.35 23.16
CA MET A 3 -3.72 -20.51 22.78
C MET A 3 -4.26 -21.31 21.59
N CYS A 4 -5.56 -21.58 21.54
CA CYS A 4 -6.16 -22.36 20.44
C CYS A 4 -5.90 -21.73 19.05
N LYS A 5 -5.79 -20.38 18.97
CA LYS A 5 -5.57 -19.67 17.70
C LYS A 5 -4.11 -19.66 17.23
N ILE A 6 -3.15 -19.85 18.14
CA ILE A 6 -1.73 -19.88 17.77
C ILE A 6 -1.32 -21.28 17.32
N ASP A 7 -1.82 -22.32 18.00
CA ASP A 7 -1.57 -23.71 17.64
C ASP A 7 -2.11 -23.98 16.22
N ASP A 8 -3.35 -23.54 15.92
CA ASP A 8 -3.91 -23.57 14.57
C ASP A 8 -3.02 -22.86 13.53
N PHE A 9 -2.38 -21.74 13.91
CA PHE A 9 -1.57 -20.96 12.99
C PHE A 9 -0.20 -21.61 12.74
N ILE A 10 0.37 -22.24 13.76
CA ILE A 10 1.57 -23.08 13.65
C ILE A 10 1.27 -24.27 12.74
N ASP A 11 0.14 -24.95 12.92
CA ASP A 11 -0.26 -26.10 12.11
C ASP A 11 -0.47 -25.75 10.63
N VAL A 12 -1.10 -24.60 10.35
CA VAL A 12 -1.25 -24.09 8.98
C VAL A 12 0.12 -23.77 8.37
N THR A 13 1.04 -23.20 9.15
CA THR A 13 2.38 -22.84 8.69
C THR A 13 3.22 -24.09 8.42
N SER A 14 3.21 -25.07 9.31
CA SER A 14 3.93 -26.34 9.15
C SER A 14 3.45 -27.10 7.90
N ARG A 15 2.14 -27.18 7.69
CA ARG A 15 1.57 -27.77 6.45
C ARG A 15 2.00 -27.03 5.20
N TYR A 16 1.94 -25.70 5.20
CA TYR A 16 2.37 -24.90 4.06
C TYR A 16 3.85 -25.11 3.71
N ILE A 17 4.72 -25.18 4.72
CA ILE A 17 6.15 -25.47 4.51
C ILE A 17 6.35 -26.89 3.98
N ALA A 18 5.62 -27.88 4.51
CA ALA A 18 5.68 -29.26 4.04
C ALA A 18 5.23 -29.41 2.59
N GLU A 19 4.14 -28.74 2.20
CA GLU A 19 3.66 -28.75 0.81
C GLU A 19 4.66 -28.08 -0.16
N LEU A 20 5.35 -27.03 0.28
CA LEU A 20 6.26 -26.27 -0.59
C LEU A 20 7.67 -26.85 -0.69
N LEU A 21 8.19 -27.39 0.41
CA LEU A 21 9.58 -27.84 0.50
C LEU A 21 9.72 -29.36 0.56
N ASP A 22 8.60 -30.11 0.59
CA ASP A 22 8.56 -31.55 0.85
C ASP A 22 9.30 -31.94 2.16
N LEU A 23 9.24 -31.03 3.14
CA LEU A 23 9.94 -31.15 4.43
C LEU A 23 8.97 -30.88 5.58
N ARG A 24 8.92 -31.79 6.55
CA ARG A 24 8.22 -31.53 7.81
C ARG A 24 9.02 -30.55 8.65
N ALA A 25 8.58 -29.29 8.69
CA ALA A 25 9.08 -28.32 9.65
C ALA A 25 8.52 -28.65 11.03
N ASP A 26 9.39 -29.15 11.91
CA ASP A 26 9.10 -29.31 13.34
C ASP A 26 9.19 -27.94 14.01
N ILE A 27 8.04 -27.31 14.20
CA ILE A 27 7.92 -25.97 14.76
C ILE A 27 7.62 -26.09 16.25
N ARG A 28 8.50 -25.55 17.10
CA ARG A 28 8.39 -25.66 18.56
C ARG A 28 8.38 -24.29 19.22
N PRO A 29 7.47 -24.00 20.16
CA PRO A 29 7.52 -22.76 20.94
C PRO A 29 8.84 -22.63 21.71
N VAL A 30 9.39 -21.41 21.77
CA VAL A 30 10.58 -21.12 22.56
C VAL A 30 10.21 -21.07 24.05
N GLU A 31 11.04 -21.68 24.90
CA GLU A 31 10.84 -21.66 26.35
C GLU A 31 10.91 -20.25 26.92
N LYS A 32 10.10 -19.99 27.97
CA LYS A 32 9.95 -18.65 28.56
C LYS A 32 11.28 -18.07 29.08
N ASP A 33 12.18 -18.91 29.57
CA ASP A 33 13.45 -18.48 30.12
C ASP A 33 14.39 -17.89 29.05
N VAL A 34 14.30 -18.41 27.82
CA VAL A 34 15.05 -17.90 26.67
C VAL A 34 14.48 -16.56 26.18
N LEU A 35 13.17 -16.32 26.35
CA LEU A 35 12.51 -15.08 25.92
C LEU A 35 13.03 -13.85 26.67
N HIS A 36 13.50 -13.99 27.92
CA HIS A 36 14.06 -12.88 28.71
C HIS A 36 15.33 -12.29 28.08
N THR A 37 16.01 -13.02 27.19
CA THR A 37 17.17 -12.52 26.48
C THR A 37 16.81 -11.52 25.38
N PHE A 38 15.57 -11.52 24.90
CA PHE A 38 15.09 -10.62 23.84
C PHE A 38 14.44 -9.35 24.40
N PRO A 39 14.44 -8.24 23.64
CA PRO A 39 13.75 -7.01 24.05
C PRO A 39 12.26 -7.23 24.31
N ALA A 40 11.76 -6.70 25.43
CA ALA A 40 10.36 -6.87 25.87
C ALA A 40 9.32 -6.36 24.85
N ASN A 41 9.67 -5.32 24.09
CA ASN A 41 8.81 -4.77 23.05
C ASN A 41 8.63 -5.71 21.84
N ILE A 42 9.56 -6.66 21.62
CA ILE A 42 9.46 -7.67 20.57
C ILE A 42 8.76 -8.92 21.11
N THR A 43 9.11 -9.38 22.31
CA THR A 43 8.48 -10.57 22.92
C THR A 43 7.01 -10.36 23.26
N ALA A 44 6.57 -9.11 23.47
CA ALA A 44 5.16 -8.77 23.61
C ALA A 44 4.40 -8.80 22.26
N GLY A 45 5.07 -8.54 21.14
CA GLY A 45 4.45 -8.44 19.82
C GLY A 45 4.34 -9.77 19.06
N TYR A 46 5.12 -10.78 19.45
CA TYR A 46 5.26 -12.03 18.72
C TYR A 46 5.24 -13.26 19.62
N THR A 47 4.68 -14.36 19.10
CA THR A 47 4.97 -15.70 19.63
C THR A 47 6.23 -16.23 18.95
N PHE A 48 7.23 -16.57 19.75
CA PHE A 48 8.51 -17.10 19.27
C PHE A 48 8.42 -18.63 19.16
N CYS A 49 8.76 -19.14 17.99
CA CYS A 49 9.00 -20.56 17.78
C CYS A 49 10.36 -20.77 17.13
N THR A 50 10.93 -21.95 17.26
CA THR A 50 12.07 -22.41 16.48
C THR A 50 11.62 -23.47 15.49
N ALA A 51 12.35 -23.57 14.39
CA ALA A 51 12.20 -24.65 13.44
C ALA A 51 13.55 -24.93 12.79
N ASN A 52 13.67 -26.10 12.16
CA ASN A 52 14.75 -26.37 11.23
C ASN A 52 14.19 -26.34 9.80
N LEU A 53 14.74 -25.47 8.96
CA LEU A 53 14.38 -25.35 7.55
C LEU A 53 15.60 -25.63 6.69
N LEU A 54 15.53 -26.70 5.89
CA LEU A 54 16.61 -27.10 4.97
C LEU A 54 17.98 -27.26 5.67
N GLY A 55 17.99 -27.77 6.91
CA GLY A 55 19.22 -27.95 7.69
C GLY A 55 19.69 -26.69 8.43
N HIS A 56 18.95 -25.58 8.35
CA HIS A 56 19.24 -24.35 9.08
C HIS A 56 18.25 -24.16 10.24
N ASP A 57 18.78 -23.96 11.45
CA ASP A 57 17.96 -23.54 12.57
C ASP A 57 17.49 -22.09 12.34
N VAL A 58 16.20 -21.85 12.55
CA VAL A 58 15.58 -20.54 12.36
C VAL A 58 14.67 -20.20 13.53
N VAL A 59 14.47 -18.91 13.75
CA VAL A 59 13.46 -18.39 14.67
C VAL A 59 12.26 -17.88 13.86
N LEU A 60 11.09 -18.40 14.15
CA LEU A 60 9.81 -17.97 13.60
C LEU A 60 9.13 -17.00 14.58
N LEU A 61 8.81 -15.80 14.11
CA LEU A 61 8.09 -14.77 14.85
C LEU A 61 6.65 -14.69 14.35
N TYR A 62 5.73 -15.31 15.06
CA TYR A 62 4.30 -15.30 14.71
C TYR A 62 3.65 -14.02 15.20
N SER A 63 3.15 -13.21 14.25
CA SER A 63 2.44 -11.97 14.59
C SER A 63 0.96 -12.23 14.83
N ALA A 64 0.44 -11.78 15.98
CA ALA A 64 -1.00 -11.79 16.24
C ALA A 64 -1.74 -10.75 15.37
N ASP A 65 -1.11 -9.60 15.15
CA ASP A 65 -1.57 -8.54 14.25
C ASP A 65 -0.52 -8.31 13.15
N SER A 66 -0.87 -8.69 11.92
CA SER A 66 0.06 -8.59 10.78
C SER A 66 0.25 -7.16 10.26
N SER A 67 -0.46 -6.19 10.82
CA SER A 67 -0.36 -4.76 10.51
C SER A 67 0.25 -3.91 11.63
N ALA A 68 0.64 -4.53 12.76
CA ALA A 68 1.15 -3.80 13.93
C ALA A 68 2.50 -3.09 13.68
N TYR A 69 3.30 -3.58 12.73
CA TYR A 69 4.64 -3.05 12.46
C TYR A 69 4.84 -2.82 10.97
N THR A 70 5.43 -1.67 10.63
CA THR A 70 5.83 -1.35 9.26
C THR A 70 6.97 -2.28 8.80
N PRO A 71 7.14 -2.50 7.48
CA PRO A 71 8.26 -3.27 6.95
C PRO A 71 9.66 -2.79 7.43
N GLY A 72 9.83 -1.49 7.65
CA GLY A 72 11.07 -0.91 8.17
C GLY A 72 11.33 -1.28 9.63
N GLN A 73 10.29 -1.26 10.48
CA GLN A 73 10.37 -1.72 11.88
C GLN A 73 10.68 -3.21 11.95
N MET A 74 10.02 -4.02 11.11
CA MET A 74 10.25 -5.46 11.03
C MET A 74 11.70 -5.80 10.66
N ARG A 75 12.31 -5.05 9.73
CA ARG A 75 13.74 -5.19 9.42
C ARG A 75 14.63 -4.96 10.65
N LYS A 76 14.39 -3.88 11.41
CA LYS A 76 15.16 -3.58 12.63
C LYS A 76 14.99 -4.66 13.70
N GLN A 77 13.77 -5.16 13.88
CA GLN A 77 13.46 -6.25 14.80
C GLN A 77 14.16 -7.54 14.39
N LYS A 78 14.11 -7.91 13.10
CA LYS A 78 14.85 -9.04 12.53
C LYS A 78 16.33 -8.95 12.87
N GLU A 79 16.99 -7.85 12.50
CA GLU A 79 18.42 -7.66 12.77
C GLU A 79 18.76 -7.78 14.27
N LEU A 80 17.89 -7.27 15.15
CA LEU A 80 18.10 -7.32 16.59
C LEU A 80 17.95 -8.74 17.17
N VAL A 81 16.96 -9.49 16.69
CA VAL A 81 16.72 -10.88 17.12
C VAL A 81 17.81 -11.78 16.53
N GLU A 82 18.19 -11.63 15.27
CA GLU A 82 19.25 -12.41 14.60
C GLU A 82 20.59 -12.26 15.32
N ARG A 83 20.96 -11.02 15.71
CA ARG A 83 22.19 -10.79 16.49
C ARG A 83 22.20 -11.52 17.83
N LYS A 84 21.04 -11.78 18.44
CA LYS A 84 20.95 -12.48 19.73
C LYS A 84 20.81 -13.99 19.56
N ALA A 85 19.96 -14.42 18.63
CA ALA A 85 19.69 -15.83 18.36
C ALA A 85 20.81 -16.51 17.56
N GLN A 86 21.66 -15.74 16.87
CA GLN A 86 22.73 -16.23 15.99
C GLN A 86 22.21 -17.15 14.86
N CYS A 87 20.97 -16.93 14.44
CA CYS A 87 20.33 -17.65 13.34
C CYS A 87 19.30 -16.77 12.63
N PRO A 88 18.87 -17.12 11.40
CA PRO A 88 17.91 -16.34 10.63
C PRO A 88 16.56 -16.23 11.33
N VAL A 89 15.96 -15.04 11.25
CA VAL A 89 14.65 -14.75 11.84
C VAL A 89 13.64 -14.54 10.72
N ILE A 90 12.49 -15.23 10.81
CA ILE A 90 11.44 -15.23 9.80
C ILE A 90 10.12 -14.81 10.44
N PHE A 91 9.47 -13.79 9.89
CA PHE A 91 8.14 -13.39 10.35
C PHE A 91 7.04 -14.24 9.74
N VAL A 92 6.14 -14.77 10.56
CA VAL A 92 4.96 -15.51 10.10
C VAL A 92 3.73 -14.61 10.25
N LEU A 93 3.14 -14.25 9.12
CA LEU A 93 2.08 -13.23 9.01
C LEU A 93 0.81 -13.86 8.43
N ARG A 94 -0.35 -13.55 8.99
CA ARG A 94 -1.63 -14.09 8.48
C ARG A 94 -1.99 -13.47 7.14
N THR A 95 -1.88 -12.15 7.06
CA THR A 95 -2.20 -11.38 5.87
C THR A 95 -1.29 -10.17 5.79
N VAL A 96 -0.92 -9.77 4.57
CA VAL A 96 -0.17 -8.53 4.34
C VAL A 96 -0.76 -7.85 3.12
N ALA A 97 -0.95 -6.54 3.23
CA ALA A 97 -1.37 -5.73 2.10
C ALA A 97 -0.34 -5.81 0.97
N ALA A 98 -0.79 -5.89 -0.28
CA ALA A 98 0.07 -6.16 -1.44
C ALA A 98 1.23 -5.15 -1.60
N TYR A 99 1.04 -3.90 -1.17
CA TYR A 99 2.10 -2.89 -1.19
C TYR A 99 3.18 -3.16 -0.13
N ASN A 100 2.80 -3.57 1.09
CA ASN A 100 3.75 -3.93 2.15
C ASN A 100 4.54 -5.20 1.82
N VAL A 101 3.99 -6.14 1.04
CA VAL A 101 4.77 -7.30 0.53
C VAL A 101 5.96 -6.83 -0.31
N ARG A 102 5.75 -5.87 -1.24
CA ARG A 102 6.84 -5.32 -2.06
C ARG A 102 7.91 -4.63 -1.21
N ARG A 103 7.49 -3.91 -0.17
CA ARG A 103 8.39 -3.24 0.78
C ARG A 103 9.17 -4.23 1.63
N LEU A 104 8.55 -5.30 2.13
CA LEU A 104 9.23 -6.38 2.86
C LEU A 104 10.33 -7.01 1.99
N VAL A 105 10.04 -7.28 0.71
CA VAL A 105 11.03 -7.79 -0.25
C VAL A 105 12.18 -6.79 -0.45
N ARG A 106 11.87 -5.50 -0.68
CA ARG A 106 12.89 -4.44 -0.85
C ARG A 106 13.79 -4.30 0.38
N HIS A 107 13.23 -4.43 1.58
CA HIS A 107 13.96 -4.40 2.84
C HIS A 107 14.63 -5.72 3.21
N ARG A 108 14.52 -6.77 2.37
CA ARG A 108 15.06 -8.12 2.62
C ARG A 108 14.61 -8.70 3.97
N VAL A 109 13.36 -8.45 4.33
CA VAL A 109 12.75 -9.05 5.52
C VAL A 109 12.32 -10.47 5.18
N ASN A 110 12.76 -11.46 5.95
CA ASN A 110 12.30 -12.84 5.78
C ASN A 110 10.85 -12.94 6.27
N PHE A 111 9.95 -13.49 5.45
CA PHE A 111 8.57 -13.71 5.84
C PHE A 111 7.95 -14.96 5.23
N ILE A 112 6.96 -15.51 5.95
CA ILE A 112 6.03 -16.53 5.49
C ILE A 112 4.62 -15.98 5.68
N ILE A 113 3.85 -15.94 4.59
CA ILE A 113 2.41 -15.74 4.62
C ILE A 113 1.80 -17.08 4.20
N PRO A 114 1.35 -17.93 5.14
CA PRO A 114 0.90 -19.27 4.82
C PRO A 114 -0.17 -19.27 3.72
N GLN A 115 -0.09 -20.27 2.83
CA GLN A 115 -0.95 -20.41 1.65
C GLN A 115 -0.82 -19.31 0.59
N LYS A 116 0.02 -18.29 0.82
CA LYS A 116 0.17 -17.15 -0.09
C LYS A 116 1.58 -17.01 -0.62
N GLN A 117 2.59 -16.76 0.21
CA GLN A 117 3.94 -16.48 -0.27
C GLN A 117 4.99 -16.72 0.82
N MET A 118 6.17 -17.21 0.42
CA MET A 118 7.34 -17.31 1.27
C MET A 118 8.54 -16.63 0.61
N PHE A 119 9.21 -15.76 1.35
CA PHE A 119 10.42 -15.06 0.91
C PHE A 119 11.42 -15.03 2.06
N ILE A 120 12.49 -15.81 1.95
CA ILE A 120 13.54 -15.95 2.97
C ILE A 120 14.89 -15.75 2.26
N PRO A 121 15.26 -14.51 1.93
CA PRO A 121 16.51 -14.21 1.21
C PRO A 121 17.75 -14.68 1.96
N ASP A 122 17.72 -14.74 3.29
CA ASP A 122 18.86 -15.22 4.10
C ASP A 122 19.16 -16.71 3.88
N LEU A 123 18.17 -17.48 3.43
CA LEU A 123 18.31 -18.88 3.02
C LEU A 123 18.28 -19.04 1.49
N LEU A 124 18.29 -17.93 0.72
CA LEU A 124 18.15 -17.89 -0.74
C LEU A 124 16.85 -18.51 -1.27
N ILE A 125 15.76 -18.46 -0.50
CA ILE A 125 14.45 -19.02 -0.88
C ILE A 125 13.50 -17.89 -1.32
N ASP A 126 13.01 -17.95 -2.57
CA ASP A 126 11.91 -17.10 -3.07
C ASP A 126 10.84 -18.00 -3.71
N LEU A 127 9.82 -18.39 -2.93
CA LEU A 127 8.71 -19.21 -3.41
C LEU A 127 7.45 -18.38 -3.54
N LYS A 128 7.03 -18.21 -4.80
CA LYS A 128 5.78 -17.54 -5.16
C LYS A 128 4.70 -18.59 -5.39
N PRO A 129 3.44 -18.29 -5.01
CA PRO A 129 2.34 -19.18 -5.33
C PRO A 129 2.25 -19.30 -6.86
N HIS A 130 1.95 -20.51 -7.33
CA HIS A 130 1.73 -20.74 -8.76
C HIS A 130 0.52 -19.91 -9.18
N LYS A 131 0.76 -18.81 -9.90
CA LYS A 131 -0.34 -18.04 -10.47
C LYS A 131 -0.92 -18.89 -11.60
N ASN A 132 -2.14 -19.39 -11.42
CA ASN A 132 -2.97 -19.81 -12.53
C ASN A 132 -3.30 -18.56 -13.36
N ASN A 133 -2.35 -18.14 -14.21
CA ASN A 133 -2.55 -17.09 -15.20
C ASN A 133 -3.41 -17.67 -16.32
N ILE A 134 -4.71 -17.82 -16.07
CA ILE A 134 -5.69 -17.94 -17.14
C ILE A 134 -5.97 -16.53 -17.64
N GLY A 135 -5.36 -16.18 -18.77
CA GLY A 135 -5.90 -15.22 -19.73
C GLY A 135 -5.54 -13.74 -19.54
N GLY A 136 -5.18 -13.11 -20.66
CA GLY A 136 -5.31 -11.67 -20.86
C GLY A 136 -4.02 -10.87 -20.72
N GLY A 137 -3.25 -10.78 -21.80
CA GLY A 137 -2.32 -9.67 -21.96
C GLY A 137 -3.12 -8.37 -22.01
N GLU A 138 -2.99 -7.53 -20.99
CA GLU A 138 -3.71 -6.26 -20.89
C GLU A 138 -2.78 -5.17 -20.34
N GLU A 139 -2.98 -3.94 -20.79
CA GLU A 139 -2.37 -2.73 -20.24
C GLU A 139 -2.43 -2.77 -18.70
N THR A 140 -1.29 -3.06 -18.07
CA THR A 140 -1.19 -3.24 -16.61
C THR A 140 -1.38 -1.94 -15.85
N GLN A 141 -1.23 -0.79 -16.49
CA GLN A 141 -1.28 0.51 -15.85
C GLN A 141 -2.69 1.09 -15.91
N ILE A 142 -3.24 1.45 -14.75
CA ILE A 142 -4.55 2.11 -14.66
C ILE A 142 -4.54 3.48 -15.39
N PRO A 143 -5.56 3.76 -16.22
CA PRO A 143 -5.78 5.10 -16.77
C PRO A 143 -6.03 6.11 -15.65
N ALA A 144 -5.53 7.35 -15.80
CA ALA A 144 -5.70 8.39 -14.76
C ALA A 144 -7.17 8.62 -14.38
N ILE A 145 -8.07 8.66 -15.36
CA ILE A 145 -9.52 8.83 -15.12
C ILE A 145 -10.14 7.61 -14.42
N ALA A 146 -9.67 6.39 -14.69
CA ALA A 146 -10.14 5.22 -13.96
C ALA A 146 -9.74 5.30 -12.48
N GLN A 147 -8.51 5.74 -12.20
CA GLN A 147 -8.07 6.03 -10.83
C GLN A 147 -8.91 7.15 -10.19
N CYS A 148 -9.20 8.25 -10.90
CA CYS A 148 -10.09 9.30 -10.39
C CYS A 148 -11.48 8.78 -10.03
N ILE A 149 -12.09 7.93 -10.86
CA ILE A 149 -13.40 7.33 -10.58
C ILE A 149 -13.36 6.55 -9.26
N ILE A 150 -12.33 5.72 -9.05
CA ILE A 150 -12.20 4.94 -7.81
C ILE A 150 -12.02 5.84 -6.59
N LEU A 151 -11.06 6.77 -6.65
CA LEU A 151 -10.75 7.64 -5.52
C LEU A 151 -11.92 8.57 -5.17
N TYR A 152 -12.60 9.11 -6.18
CA TYR A 152 -13.76 9.98 -5.99
C TYR A 152 -14.94 9.23 -5.36
N HIS A 153 -15.20 8.01 -5.82
CA HIS A 153 -16.22 7.13 -5.24
C HIS A 153 -15.95 6.83 -3.77
N LEU A 154 -14.68 6.66 -3.39
CA LEU A 154 -14.27 6.31 -2.03
C LEU A 154 -14.24 7.51 -1.06
N GLU A 155 -13.75 8.69 -1.49
CA GLU A 155 -13.49 9.81 -0.56
C GLU A 155 -14.45 10.99 -0.65
N VAL A 156 -15.14 11.16 -1.79
CA VAL A 156 -15.95 12.35 -2.06
C VAL A 156 -17.43 12.02 -2.06
N LYS A 157 -17.89 11.23 -3.03
CA LYS A 157 -19.29 10.79 -3.13
C LYS A 157 -19.40 9.57 -4.02
N SER A 158 -20.36 8.71 -3.70
CA SER A 158 -20.66 7.54 -4.51
C SER A 158 -20.98 7.92 -5.97
N LEU A 159 -20.32 7.22 -6.89
CA LEU A 159 -20.58 7.27 -8.33
C LEU A 159 -21.49 6.13 -8.81
N GLU A 160 -22.11 5.40 -7.88
CA GLU A 160 -23.09 4.36 -8.18
C GLU A 160 -24.25 4.94 -9.01
N GLY A 161 -24.63 4.24 -10.08
CA GLY A 161 -25.72 4.65 -10.96
C GLY A 161 -25.38 5.78 -11.94
N LYS A 162 -24.17 6.34 -11.91
CA LYS A 162 -23.74 7.39 -12.86
C LYS A 162 -23.36 6.80 -14.22
N GLY A 163 -23.69 7.54 -15.27
CA GLY A 163 -23.32 7.22 -16.65
C GLY A 163 -22.04 7.92 -17.09
N THR A 164 -21.52 7.53 -18.25
CA THR A 164 -20.26 8.08 -18.81
C THR A 164 -20.29 9.60 -19.01
N TYR A 165 -21.44 10.18 -19.37
CA TYR A 165 -21.60 11.63 -19.52
C TYR A 165 -21.51 12.36 -18.18
N ASP A 166 -22.17 11.85 -17.13
CA ASP A 166 -22.08 12.44 -15.79
C ASP A 166 -20.63 12.53 -15.30
N ILE A 167 -19.83 11.50 -15.60
CA ILE A 167 -18.42 11.43 -15.22
C ILE A 167 -17.55 12.36 -16.08
N ALA A 168 -17.87 12.51 -17.36
CA ALA A 168 -17.18 13.42 -18.26
C ALA A 168 -17.33 14.87 -17.80
N ASP A 169 -18.57 15.25 -17.45
CA ASP A 169 -18.89 16.57 -16.93
C ASP A 169 -18.25 16.80 -15.56
N LEU A 170 -18.30 15.80 -14.67
CA LEU A 170 -17.73 15.87 -13.32
C LEU A 170 -16.22 16.17 -13.33
N PHE A 171 -15.46 15.49 -14.19
CA PHE A 171 -14.01 15.64 -14.27
C PHE A 171 -13.56 16.60 -15.38
N ASN A 172 -14.51 17.23 -16.10
CA ASN A 172 -14.25 18.10 -17.24
C ASN A 172 -13.29 17.46 -18.28
N VAL A 173 -13.56 16.21 -18.66
CA VAL A 173 -12.77 15.46 -19.64
C VAL A 173 -13.64 14.90 -20.76
N SER A 174 -13.01 14.56 -21.89
CA SER A 174 -13.75 14.02 -23.04
C SER A 174 -14.44 12.69 -22.72
N TYR A 175 -15.61 12.48 -23.32
CA TYR A 175 -16.34 11.21 -23.25
C TYR A 175 -15.46 10.00 -23.62
N ALA A 176 -14.58 10.16 -24.61
CA ALA A 176 -13.67 9.10 -25.04
C ALA A 176 -12.70 8.66 -23.92
N ASN A 177 -12.16 9.61 -23.15
CA ASN A 177 -11.27 9.32 -22.02
C ASN A 177 -12.02 8.58 -20.90
N VAL A 178 -13.25 9.01 -20.59
CA VAL A 178 -14.09 8.33 -19.61
C VAL A 178 -14.47 6.93 -20.09
N ASN A 179 -14.89 6.78 -21.34
CA ASN A 179 -15.27 5.48 -21.89
C ASN A 179 -14.10 4.48 -21.87
N ARG A 180 -12.86 4.94 -22.11
CA ARG A 180 -11.66 4.12 -21.92
C ARG A 180 -11.52 3.68 -20.46
N ALA A 181 -11.67 4.60 -19.51
CA ALA A 181 -11.60 4.29 -18.09
C ALA A 181 -12.69 3.30 -17.63
N VAL A 182 -13.93 3.50 -18.09
CA VAL A 182 -15.08 2.64 -17.78
C VAL A 182 -14.88 1.23 -18.35
N ARG A 183 -14.37 1.10 -19.58
CA ARG A 183 -14.02 -0.22 -20.15
C ARG A 183 -12.95 -0.91 -19.32
N TRP A 184 -11.86 -0.20 -19.00
CA TRP A 184 -10.78 -0.75 -18.18
C TRP A 184 -11.30 -1.23 -16.80
N LEU A 185 -12.16 -0.46 -16.13
CA LEU A 185 -12.76 -0.85 -14.84
C LEU A 185 -13.70 -2.05 -14.97
N LYS A 186 -14.43 -2.16 -16.08
CA LYS A 186 -15.29 -3.30 -16.37
C LYS A 186 -14.47 -4.57 -16.65
N ASP A 187 -13.39 -4.44 -17.42
CA ASP A 187 -12.50 -5.56 -17.76
C ASP A 187 -11.78 -6.11 -16.52
N LYS A 188 -11.53 -5.24 -15.52
CA LYS A 188 -11.06 -5.64 -14.18
C LYS A 188 -12.16 -6.07 -13.21
N GLU A 189 -13.40 -6.24 -13.69
CA GLU A 189 -14.58 -6.65 -12.92
C GLU A 189 -14.86 -5.76 -11.69
N VAL A 190 -14.39 -4.51 -11.71
CA VAL A 190 -14.58 -3.55 -10.62
C VAL A 190 -15.99 -2.97 -10.67
N ILE A 191 -16.49 -2.79 -11.89
CA ILE A 191 -17.83 -2.29 -12.17
C ILE A 191 -18.56 -3.21 -13.14
N ALA A 192 -19.88 -3.26 -13.00
CA ALA A 192 -20.80 -3.72 -14.03
C ALA A 192 -21.48 -2.52 -14.69
N LEU A 193 -22.01 -2.72 -15.89
CA LEU A 193 -22.82 -1.73 -16.58
C LEU A 193 -24.26 -2.21 -16.65
N SER A 194 -25.19 -1.38 -16.22
CA SER A 194 -26.63 -1.64 -16.25
C SER A 194 -27.37 -0.59 -17.08
N GLY A 195 -28.51 -0.95 -17.67
CA GLY A 195 -29.33 -0.05 -18.48
C GLY A 195 -29.22 -0.24 -20.00
N GLY A 196 -30.15 0.37 -20.73
CA GLY A 196 -30.33 0.25 -22.17
C GLY A 196 -29.49 1.27 -22.97
N LYS A 197 -30.11 2.36 -23.44
CA LYS A 197 -29.44 3.40 -24.25
C LYS A 197 -28.35 4.14 -23.48
N THR A 198 -28.58 4.42 -22.20
CA THR A 198 -27.58 4.98 -21.28
C THR A 198 -27.21 3.91 -20.27
N LYS A 199 -25.92 3.56 -20.23
CA LYS A 199 -25.38 2.60 -19.26
C LYS A 199 -24.95 3.33 -18.00
N SER A 200 -25.40 2.86 -16.85
CA SER A 200 -24.96 3.29 -15.53
C SER A 200 -23.96 2.29 -14.95
N MET A 201 -23.02 2.80 -14.16
CA MET A 201 -22.01 1.98 -13.48
C MET A 201 -22.55 1.44 -12.16
N ILE A 202 -22.25 0.18 -11.88
CA ILE A 202 -22.55 -0.51 -10.62
C ILE A 202 -21.26 -1.06 -10.05
N PHE A 203 -20.83 -0.56 -8.88
CA PHE A 203 -19.60 -1.04 -8.25
C PHE A 203 -19.82 -2.43 -7.64
N GLN A 204 -18.93 -3.37 -7.98
CA GLN A 204 -19.03 -4.76 -7.51
C GLN A 204 -18.52 -4.93 -6.07
N PHE A 205 -17.65 -4.02 -5.62
CA PHE A 205 -17.03 -4.04 -4.30
C PHE A 205 -17.32 -2.74 -3.58
N LYS A 206 -17.31 -2.78 -2.25
CA LYS A 206 -17.61 -1.61 -1.41
C LYS A 206 -16.38 -1.19 -0.62
N LYS A 207 -16.21 0.12 -0.45
CA LYS A 207 -15.40 0.69 0.64
C LYS A 207 -13.97 0.12 0.68
N ARG A 208 -13.53 -0.38 1.84
CA ARG A 208 -12.20 -0.97 2.03
C ARG A 208 -11.92 -2.15 1.10
N GLU A 209 -12.92 -2.97 0.79
CA GLU A 209 -12.73 -4.10 -0.13
C GLU A 209 -12.36 -3.60 -1.54
N LEU A 210 -13.06 -2.57 -2.02
CA LEU A 210 -12.76 -1.94 -3.31
C LEU A 210 -11.33 -1.39 -3.32
N TRP A 211 -10.92 -0.70 -2.25
CA TRP A 211 -9.57 -0.18 -2.11
C TRP A 211 -8.51 -1.29 -2.14
N ASP A 212 -8.65 -2.31 -1.29
CA ASP A 212 -7.65 -3.37 -1.17
C ASP A 212 -7.47 -4.16 -2.47
N ARG A 213 -8.56 -4.38 -3.22
CA ARG A 213 -8.53 -5.00 -4.55
C ARG A 213 -7.89 -4.12 -5.62
N MET A 214 -8.12 -2.81 -5.57
CA MET A 214 -7.61 -1.87 -6.56
C MET A 214 -6.17 -1.43 -6.31
N LEU A 215 -5.72 -1.41 -5.06
CA LEU A 215 -4.40 -0.94 -4.65
C LEU A 215 -3.21 -1.52 -5.45
N PRO A 216 -3.20 -2.78 -5.90
CA PRO A 216 -2.15 -3.30 -6.78
C PRO A 216 -2.04 -2.57 -8.13
N PHE A 217 -3.15 -2.05 -8.65
CA PHE A 217 -3.26 -1.37 -9.94
C PHE A 217 -3.11 0.15 -9.84
N LEU A 218 -3.40 0.73 -8.66
CA LEU A 218 -3.31 2.18 -8.43
C LEU A 218 -1.86 2.67 -8.55
N ALA A 219 -1.69 3.73 -9.33
CA ALA A 219 -0.40 4.34 -9.62
C ALA A 219 -0.15 5.57 -8.75
N ASN A 220 1.13 5.93 -8.60
CA ASN A 220 1.52 7.18 -7.98
C ASN A 220 0.89 8.35 -8.78
N PRO A 221 0.20 9.29 -8.11
CA PRO A 221 -0.40 10.45 -8.78
C PRO A 221 0.64 11.40 -9.36
N ILE A 222 1.85 11.47 -8.79
CA ILE A 222 2.91 12.38 -9.19
C ILE A 222 3.48 11.90 -10.54
N GLU A 223 3.30 12.71 -11.58
CA GLU A 223 3.93 12.50 -12.89
C GLU A 223 5.35 13.08 -12.91
N ARG A 224 5.52 14.25 -12.29
CA ARG A 224 6.78 15.00 -12.29
C ARG A 224 6.88 15.88 -11.04
N ILE A 225 8.10 16.09 -10.56
CA ILE A 225 8.41 17.05 -9.50
C ILE A 225 9.22 18.18 -10.11
N VAL A 226 8.91 19.41 -9.72
CA VAL A 226 9.64 20.63 -10.09
C VAL A 226 9.72 21.55 -8.87
N TYR A 227 10.59 22.55 -8.93
CA TYR A 227 10.85 23.48 -7.83
C TYR A 227 10.71 24.94 -8.28
N THR A 228 10.31 25.83 -7.38
CA THR A 228 10.19 27.26 -7.65
C THR A 228 10.45 28.09 -6.40
N ASP A 229 10.97 29.30 -6.58
CA ASP A 229 11.08 30.34 -5.55
C ASP A 229 9.94 31.37 -5.64
N SER A 230 9.15 31.32 -6.71
CA SER A 230 8.04 32.24 -6.97
C SER A 230 6.78 31.46 -7.24
N LEU A 231 5.92 31.32 -6.23
CA LEU A 231 4.61 30.71 -6.36
C LEU A 231 3.57 31.78 -6.77
N PRO A 232 2.77 31.56 -7.83
CA PRO A 232 1.63 32.43 -8.11
C PRO A 232 0.51 32.25 -7.08
N ASP A 233 -0.36 33.25 -6.92
CA ASP A 233 -1.50 33.26 -5.99
C ASP A 233 -2.66 32.28 -6.37
N GLU A 234 -2.42 31.34 -7.29
CA GLU A 234 -3.46 30.51 -7.91
C GLU A 234 -3.52 29.06 -7.37
N VAL A 235 -4.38 28.23 -7.96
CA VAL A 235 -4.93 26.97 -7.44
C VAL A 235 -3.86 25.88 -7.22
N PHE A 236 -3.35 25.81 -5.99
CA PHE A 236 -2.51 24.70 -5.51
C PHE A 236 -3.22 23.95 -4.38
N CYS A 237 -2.98 22.64 -4.30
CA CYS A 237 -3.32 21.87 -3.12
C CYS A 237 -2.05 21.60 -2.30
N ILE A 238 -2.08 21.80 -0.99
CA ILE A 238 -1.01 21.38 -0.08
C ILE A 238 -0.84 19.85 -0.23
N SER A 239 0.40 19.40 -0.42
CA SER A 239 0.78 17.99 -0.62
C SER A 239 1.99 17.61 0.24
N GLY A 240 2.49 16.38 0.09
CA GLY A 240 3.67 15.86 0.78
C GLY A 240 3.50 15.79 2.31
N VAL A 241 4.61 16.01 3.03
CA VAL A 241 4.60 15.97 4.50
C VAL A 241 3.71 17.05 5.09
N ASN A 242 3.62 18.22 4.45
CA ASN A 242 2.75 19.30 4.92
C ASN A 242 1.26 18.90 4.84
N ALA A 243 0.83 18.16 3.81
CA ALA A 243 -0.51 17.58 3.80
C ALA A 243 -0.67 16.45 4.82
N LEU A 244 0.32 15.57 4.95
CA LEU A 244 0.27 14.47 5.92
C LEU A 244 0.17 15.02 7.35
N SER A 245 0.83 16.14 7.67
CA SER A 245 0.76 16.79 8.98
C SER A 245 -0.65 17.20 9.39
N GLU A 246 -1.53 17.49 8.41
CA GLU A 246 -2.95 17.83 8.67
C GLU A 246 -3.79 16.58 8.99
N TYR A 247 -3.27 15.38 8.70
CA TYR A 247 -3.93 14.10 8.93
C TYR A 247 -3.25 13.24 10.00
N SER A 248 -2.17 13.72 10.60
CA SER A 248 -1.28 12.95 11.49
C SER A 248 -0.69 13.82 12.59
N MET A 249 0.18 13.24 13.42
CA MET A 249 0.93 13.97 14.45
C MET A 249 2.29 14.49 13.95
N LEU A 250 2.57 14.45 12.64
CA LEU A 250 3.81 15.00 12.10
C LEU A 250 3.83 16.52 12.16
N ASN A 251 5.02 17.06 12.42
CA ASN A 251 5.25 18.49 12.23
C ASN A 251 5.33 18.81 10.74
N LYS A 252 4.85 20.00 10.37
CA LYS A 252 5.07 20.58 9.05
C LYS A 252 6.56 20.72 8.76
N GLU A 253 6.94 20.46 7.52
CA GLU A 253 8.27 20.80 7.03
C GLU A 253 8.37 22.29 6.76
N LYS A 254 9.61 22.80 6.77
CA LYS A 254 9.89 24.21 6.48
C LYS A 254 9.59 24.56 5.02
N ASN A 255 9.85 23.64 4.11
CA ASN A 255 9.67 23.85 2.70
C ASN A 255 8.28 23.40 2.31
N ASP A 256 7.53 24.28 1.65
CA ASP A 256 6.19 23.96 1.21
C ASP A 256 6.21 22.97 0.04
N THR A 257 5.24 22.07 0.06
CA THR A 257 4.98 21.13 -1.03
C THR A 257 3.55 21.31 -1.50
N TYR A 258 3.38 21.52 -2.80
CA TYR A 258 2.10 21.69 -3.45
C TYR A 258 1.88 20.68 -4.56
N ALA A 259 0.63 20.34 -4.84
CA ALA A 259 0.19 19.53 -5.96
C ALA A 259 -0.66 20.37 -6.92
N ILE A 260 -0.46 20.14 -8.23
CA ILE A 260 -1.20 20.82 -9.30
C ILE A 260 -1.44 19.88 -10.48
N ALA A 261 -2.55 20.07 -11.19
CA ALA A 261 -2.84 19.38 -12.43
C ALA A 261 -1.84 19.76 -13.54
N LYS A 262 -1.53 18.83 -14.44
CA LYS A 262 -0.62 19.06 -15.57
C LYS A 262 -1.09 20.17 -16.50
N GLU A 263 -2.38 20.24 -16.79
CA GLU A 263 -3.00 21.27 -17.63
C GLU A 263 -2.83 22.66 -16.99
N GLU A 264 -3.08 22.75 -15.68
CA GLU A 264 -2.97 23.99 -14.91
C GLU A 264 -1.52 24.46 -14.81
N ALA A 265 -0.57 23.56 -14.53
CA ALA A 265 0.85 23.90 -14.51
C ALA A 265 1.34 24.47 -15.86
N ARG A 266 0.79 23.98 -16.98
CA ARG A 266 1.10 24.51 -18.32
C ARG A 266 0.44 25.87 -18.56
N ARG A 267 -0.80 26.05 -18.12
CA ARG A 267 -1.55 27.31 -18.23
C ARG A 267 -0.87 28.45 -17.49
N LEU A 268 -0.38 28.18 -16.27
CA LEU A 268 0.27 29.16 -15.41
C LEU A 268 1.70 29.52 -15.82
N GLN A 269 2.32 28.75 -16.72
CA GLN A 269 3.71 28.96 -17.17
C GLN A 269 4.70 29.21 -16.01
N ILE A 270 4.53 28.47 -14.91
CA ILE A 270 5.31 28.67 -13.68
C ILE A 270 6.80 28.52 -14.02
N ARG A 271 7.60 29.53 -13.69
CA ARG A 271 9.05 29.46 -13.78
C ARG A 271 9.52 28.40 -12.80
N THR A 272 10.05 27.31 -13.34
CA THR A 272 10.37 26.11 -12.56
C THR A 272 11.78 25.65 -12.87
N ASP A 273 12.43 25.10 -11.85
CA ASP A 273 13.68 24.36 -11.94
C ASP A 273 13.42 22.87 -11.66
N LYS A 274 14.35 22.01 -12.03
CA LYS A 274 14.23 20.56 -11.84
C LYS A 274 14.77 20.10 -10.49
N GLU A 275 15.66 20.86 -9.87
CA GLU A 275 16.40 20.45 -8.68
C GLU A 275 16.39 21.52 -7.57
N TYR A 276 16.31 22.81 -7.92
CA TYR A 276 16.49 23.89 -6.96
C TYR A 276 15.24 24.77 -6.78
N GLY A 277 14.92 25.07 -5.53
CA GLY A 277 13.93 26.07 -5.18
C GLY A 277 13.38 25.85 -3.78
N GLU A 278 12.86 26.90 -3.16
CA GLU A 278 12.30 26.84 -1.81
C GLU A 278 11.03 25.99 -1.75
N THR A 279 10.22 26.04 -2.81
CA THR A 279 8.93 25.34 -2.88
C THR A 279 8.97 24.18 -3.85
N ARG A 280 8.48 23.02 -3.39
CA ARG A 280 8.35 21.80 -4.20
C ARG A 280 6.96 21.73 -4.81
N ILE A 281 6.88 21.53 -6.13
CA ILE A 281 5.62 21.35 -6.86
C ILE A 281 5.57 19.95 -7.45
N GLU A 282 4.55 19.20 -7.06
CA GLU A 282 4.18 17.91 -7.60
C GLU A 282 3.15 18.10 -8.73
N ILE A 283 3.55 17.79 -9.96
CA ILE A 283 2.64 17.79 -11.11
C ILE A 283 1.97 16.43 -11.18
N TRP A 284 0.65 16.43 -10.96
CA TRP A 284 -0.14 15.21 -10.89
C TRP A 284 -0.74 14.82 -12.24
N ARG A 285 -0.94 13.51 -12.42
CA ARG A 285 -1.57 12.88 -13.60
C ARG A 285 -3.06 13.21 -13.73
N TYR A 286 -3.66 13.74 -12.66
CA TYR A 286 -5.04 14.17 -12.57
C TYR A 286 -5.15 15.38 -11.65
N ASN A 287 -6.26 16.11 -11.72
CA ASN A 287 -6.44 17.33 -10.92
C ASN A 287 -6.69 16.98 -9.44
N PRO A 288 -5.80 17.39 -8.51
CA PRO A 288 -5.99 17.14 -7.07
C PRO A 288 -7.24 17.84 -6.51
N CYS A 289 -7.69 18.93 -7.11
CA CYS A 289 -8.84 19.71 -6.64
C CYS A 289 -10.17 18.94 -6.72
N PHE A 290 -10.25 17.86 -7.50
CA PHE A 290 -11.44 17.02 -7.54
C PHE A 290 -11.74 16.33 -6.20
N PHE A 291 -10.73 16.17 -5.37
CA PHE A 291 -10.80 15.43 -4.11
C PHE A 291 -10.43 16.29 -2.90
N SER A 292 -9.70 17.38 -3.13
CA SER A 292 -9.16 18.22 -2.07
C SER A 292 -10.24 18.77 -1.15
N LYS A 293 -9.92 18.86 0.14
CA LYS A 293 -10.74 19.55 1.14
C LYS A 293 -9.91 20.68 1.73
N ASN A 294 -10.45 21.90 1.72
CA ASN A 294 -9.78 23.11 2.21
C ASN A 294 -8.38 23.35 1.61
N GLY A 295 -8.19 23.01 0.33
CA GLY A 295 -6.91 23.17 -0.35
C GLY A 295 -5.84 22.14 0.05
N ILE A 296 -6.19 21.04 0.71
CA ILE A 296 -5.27 19.92 1.01
C ILE A 296 -5.66 18.72 0.17
N VAL A 297 -4.68 18.02 -0.41
CA VAL A 297 -4.91 16.79 -1.20
C VAL A 297 -5.60 15.69 -0.37
N ASP A 298 -6.37 14.83 -1.03
CA ASP A 298 -7.10 13.73 -0.39
C ASP A 298 -6.17 12.64 0.19
N LYS A 299 -6.70 11.85 1.15
CA LYS A 299 -5.89 10.91 1.92
C LYS A 299 -5.40 9.74 1.06
N LEU A 300 -6.22 9.25 0.14
CA LEU A 300 -5.84 8.10 -0.68
C LEU A 300 -4.81 8.51 -1.74
N SER A 301 -4.97 9.66 -2.41
CA SER A 301 -3.94 10.16 -3.33
C SER A 301 -2.63 10.47 -2.61
N LEU A 302 -2.69 11.09 -1.43
CA LEU A 302 -1.50 11.34 -0.60
C LEU A 302 -0.80 10.04 -0.23
N PHE A 303 -1.57 9.02 0.18
CA PHE A 303 -1.03 7.69 0.44
C PHE A 303 -0.35 7.10 -0.79
N LEU A 304 -0.97 7.16 -1.97
CA LEU A 304 -0.37 6.64 -3.20
C LEU A 304 0.90 7.40 -3.61
N ALA A 305 0.99 8.69 -3.31
CA ALA A 305 2.16 9.52 -3.55
C ALA A 305 3.36 9.13 -2.69
N MET A 306 3.10 8.73 -1.43
CA MET A 306 4.12 8.59 -0.39
C MET A 306 4.36 7.14 0.10
N LYS A 307 3.52 6.16 -0.26
CA LYS A 307 3.60 4.76 0.25
C LYS A 307 4.93 4.04 0.00
N ASP A 308 5.72 4.50 -0.97
CA ASP A 308 7.00 3.91 -1.35
C ASP A 308 8.22 4.69 -0.79
N MET A 309 7.98 5.73 0.04
CA MET A 309 9.03 6.48 0.72
C MET A 309 9.72 5.66 1.81
N ASP A 310 11.04 5.85 1.96
CA ASP A 310 11.85 5.09 2.91
C ASP A 310 11.81 5.65 4.36
N ASP A 311 11.27 6.86 4.59
CA ASP A 311 11.18 7.46 5.94
C ASP A 311 10.13 6.74 6.81
N GLU A 312 10.60 6.08 7.87
CA GLU A 312 9.79 5.30 8.79
C GLU A 312 8.70 6.11 9.50
N ARG A 313 8.96 7.38 9.84
CA ARG A 313 7.98 8.25 10.51
C ARG A 313 6.79 8.53 9.59
N ILE A 314 7.10 8.83 8.34
CA ILE A 314 6.07 9.02 7.30
C ILE A 314 5.26 7.75 7.12
N GLN A 315 5.92 6.59 7.08
CA GLN A 315 5.24 5.31 6.83
C GLN A 315 4.29 4.91 7.97
N ILE A 316 4.68 5.13 9.23
CA ILE A 316 3.80 4.90 10.39
C ILE A 316 2.53 5.76 10.29
N GLU A 317 2.68 7.02 9.91
CA GLU A 317 1.56 7.97 9.88
C GLU A 317 0.66 7.75 8.67
N LEU A 318 1.23 7.35 7.52
CA LEU A 318 0.46 6.90 6.36
C LEU A 318 -0.38 5.65 6.67
N GLU A 319 0.20 4.65 7.34
CA GLU A 319 -0.52 3.44 7.73
C GLU A 319 -1.63 3.76 8.74
N THR A 320 -1.33 4.59 9.73
CA THR A 320 -2.30 5.08 10.72
C THR A 320 -3.46 5.82 10.04
N MET A 321 -3.16 6.74 9.12
CA MET A 321 -4.15 7.52 8.38
C MET A 321 -5.12 6.61 7.59
N ILE A 322 -4.60 5.60 6.89
CA ILE A 322 -5.40 4.67 6.09
C ILE A 322 -6.22 3.71 6.97
N ASN A 323 -5.69 3.28 8.11
CA ASN A 323 -6.38 2.37 9.03
C ASN A 323 -7.50 3.08 9.81
N ASN A 324 -7.33 4.36 10.12
CA ASN A 324 -8.32 5.17 10.83
C ASN A 324 -9.34 5.85 9.91
N MET A 325 -9.21 5.68 8.59
CA MET A 325 -10.15 6.25 7.63
C MET A 325 -11.53 5.62 7.77
N ILE A 326 -12.57 6.46 7.85
CA ILE A 326 -13.96 5.99 7.77
C ILE A 326 -14.25 5.72 6.30
N TRP A 327 -14.36 4.44 5.95
CA TRP A 327 -14.64 3.97 4.60
C TRP A 327 -16.13 4.03 4.25
#